data_AF-N1W7A0-F1
#
_entry.id   AF-N1W7A0-F1
#
_cell.length_a   1.000
_cell.length_b   1.000
_cell.length_c   1.000
_cell.angle_alpha   90.00
_cell.angle_beta   90.00
_cell.angle_gamma   90.00
#
_symmetry.space_group_name_H-M   'P 1'
#
loop_
_entity.id
_entity.type
_entity.pdbx_description
1 polymer ?
#
loop_
_entity_poly.entity_id
_entity_poly.type
_entity_poly.pdbx_seq_one_letter_code
_entity_poly.pdbx_strand_id
1 'polypeptide(L)'
;MKKVPFSSILLPKKLLTGLFVFCLFVLPIISFRFFDFISLCFDSKYGHYHFPENREIPFFRLGEREMGKIGEWGIREGSFKPEAKCKYLSLGDSQTFGSGIFWRDTFSEILNRETECQWTNAGIPGFTLENEFSLYETIKSNISFDRVYLFIYGNDIYETGDTPDYLHYVKKQTWYLQVLSFLFPEQTRLYLKSKYFQTIQKRMELELERVSKLEIKKQKSSNTTKEEFITLRTLYTLSPDYFSGSLDTKTYAKTNFNRWIRILRQLHNKVLADKKELVMVYIPLDVEYDPTRFQIYEEIGFVMNSNWIHSDSDFITDLKAISREKNIPFIDLREYMRYRSDLLQKEDIHLNETATRLIANILKQKLRIN
;
A
#
# COMPACT_ATOMS: atom_id res chain seq x y z
N MET A 1 71.89 -16.00 2.01
CA MET A 1 70.68 -15.14 2.10
C MET A 1 70.47 -14.77 3.56
N LYS A 2 70.63 -13.48 3.92
CA LYS A 2 70.39 -12.99 5.30
C LYS A 2 68.87 -12.94 5.53
N LYS A 3 68.39 -13.65 6.55
CA LYS A 3 67.00 -13.52 7.04
C LYS A 3 66.85 -12.10 7.59
N VAL A 4 66.08 -11.26 6.90
CA VAL A 4 65.66 -9.96 7.44
C VAL A 4 64.71 -10.27 8.60
N PRO A 5 65.03 -9.89 9.85
CA PRO A 5 64.10 -10.07 10.94
C PRO A 5 62.89 -9.18 10.66
N PHE A 6 61.73 -9.80 10.45
CA PHE A 6 60.46 -9.10 10.40
C PHE A 6 60.26 -8.48 11.78
N SER A 7 60.64 -7.20 11.94
CA SER A 7 60.36 -6.47 13.17
C SER A 7 58.84 -6.30 13.23
N SER A 8 58.17 -7.20 13.93
CA SER A 8 56.76 -7.07 14.22
C SER A 8 56.59 -5.75 14.98
N ILE A 9 55.99 -4.77 14.31
CA ILE A 9 55.55 -3.53 14.94
C ILE A 9 54.43 -3.94 15.91
N LEU A 10 54.82 -4.30 17.13
CA LEU A 10 53.90 -4.64 18.20
C LEU A 10 53.20 -3.35 18.63
N LEU A 11 51.92 -3.25 18.27
CA LEU A 11 51.05 -2.17 18.72
C LEU A 11 51.12 -2.04 20.25
N PRO A 12 51.14 -0.82 20.80
CA PRO A 12 51.17 -0.61 22.24
C PRO A 12 50.03 -1.37 22.92
N LYS A 13 50.31 -2.06 24.05
CA LYS A 13 49.31 -2.89 24.75
C LYS A 13 47.98 -2.17 25.00
N LYS A 14 48.01 -0.89 25.37
CA LYS A 14 46.82 -0.06 25.57
C LYS A 14 45.96 0.08 24.31
N LEU A 15 46.61 0.23 23.15
CA LEU A 15 45.93 0.32 21.86
C LEU A 15 45.36 -1.03 21.45
N LEU A 16 46.06 -2.13 21.73
CA LEU A 16 45.54 -3.48 21.52
C LEU A 16 44.32 -3.77 22.40
N THR A 17 44.36 -3.40 23.68
CA THR A 17 43.21 -3.51 24.59
C THR A 17 42.04 -2.65 24.13
N GLY A 18 42.30 -1.40 23.71
CA GLY A 18 41.27 -0.52 23.17
C GLY A 18 40.63 -1.08 21.90
N LEU A 19 41.42 -1.63 20.97
CA LEU A 19 40.94 -2.25 19.75
C LEU A 19 40.17 -3.55 20.05
N PHE A 20 40.61 -4.34 21.02
CA PHE A 20 39.89 -5.53 21.47
C PHE A 20 38.52 -5.17 22.05
N VAL A 21 38.46 -4.18 22.94
CA VAL A 21 37.20 -3.67 23.52
C VAL A 21 36.30 -3.12 22.42
N PHE A 22 36.82 -2.29 21.52
CA PHE A 22 36.08 -1.78 20.38
C PHE A 22 35.48 -2.90 19.53
N CYS A 23 36.30 -3.89 19.16
CA CYS A 23 35.84 -5.05 18.39
C CYS A 23 34.77 -5.85 19.15
N LEU A 24 34.95 -6.05 20.47
CA LEU A 24 34.02 -6.80 21.30
C LEU A 24 32.64 -6.14 21.39
N PHE A 25 32.55 -4.81 21.35
CA PHE A 25 31.27 -4.10 21.45
C PHE A 25 30.69 -3.69 20.10
N VAL A 26 31.52 -3.27 19.14
CA VAL A 26 31.06 -2.70 17.86
C VAL A 26 30.82 -3.77 16.81
N LEU A 27 31.66 -4.81 16.72
CA LEU A 27 31.47 -5.85 15.70
C LEU A 27 30.14 -6.60 15.89
N PRO A 28 29.70 -6.95 17.11
CA PRO A 28 28.39 -7.56 17.28
C PRO A 28 27.25 -6.65 16.81
N ILE A 29 27.31 -5.34 17.11
CA ILE A 29 26.28 -4.38 16.67
C ILE A 29 26.25 -4.30 15.13
N ILE A 30 27.40 -4.16 14.49
CA ILE A 30 27.49 -4.13 13.02
C ILE A 30 26.98 -5.45 12.44
N SER A 31 27.34 -6.59 13.05
CA SER A 31 26.89 -7.91 12.62
C SER A 31 25.36 -8.02 12.74
N PHE A 32 24.77 -7.64 13.87
CA PHE A 32 23.32 -7.65 14.06
C PHE A 32 22.60 -6.78 13.04
N ARG A 33 23.07 -5.54 12.81
CA ARG A 33 22.47 -4.66 11.80
C ARG A 33 22.66 -5.17 10.38
N PHE A 34 23.78 -5.82 10.07
CA PHE A 34 23.99 -6.46 8.79
C PHE A 34 23.03 -7.63 8.58
N PHE A 35 22.90 -8.52 9.57
CA PHE A 35 21.97 -9.66 9.53
C PHE A 35 20.49 -9.23 9.48
N ASP A 36 20.14 -8.14 10.16
CA ASP A 36 18.83 -7.50 10.11
C ASP A 36 18.52 -6.93 8.71
N PHE A 37 19.48 -6.21 8.12
CA PHE A 37 19.37 -5.63 6.78
C PHE A 37 19.12 -6.70 5.70
N ILE A 38 19.87 -7.80 5.74
CA ILE A 38 19.65 -8.94 4.81
C ILE A 38 18.44 -9.80 5.19
N SER A 39 17.78 -9.49 6.30
CA SER A 39 16.58 -10.19 6.80
C SER A 39 16.75 -11.71 6.92
N LEU A 40 17.98 -12.19 7.15
CA LEU A 40 18.28 -13.63 7.21
C LEU A 40 17.75 -14.31 8.48
N CYS A 41 17.51 -13.54 9.55
CA CYS A 41 17.29 -14.13 10.87
C CYS A 41 15.82 -14.15 11.32
N PHE A 42 14.92 -13.39 10.69
CA PHE A 42 13.54 -13.27 11.17
C PHE A 42 12.58 -13.08 9.99
N ASP A 43 11.82 -14.13 9.68
CA ASP A 43 10.75 -14.09 8.69
C ASP A 43 9.44 -13.75 9.40
N SER A 44 9.37 -12.54 9.97
CA SER A 44 8.19 -12.10 10.69
C SER A 44 7.08 -11.78 9.68
N LYS A 45 5.99 -12.55 9.72
CA LYS A 45 4.79 -12.23 8.93
C LYS A 45 4.27 -10.86 9.37
N TYR A 46 4.16 -9.92 8.44
CA TYR A 46 3.61 -8.58 8.68
C TYR A 46 2.16 -8.64 9.21
N GLY A 47 1.44 -9.70 8.82
CA GLY A 47 0.02 -9.91 9.10
C GLY A 47 -0.84 -9.22 8.03
N HIS A 48 -2.11 -9.60 8.01
CA HIS A 48 -3.14 -8.92 7.23
C HIS A 48 -4.26 -8.51 8.16
N TYR A 49 -4.90 -7.40 7.83
CA TYR A 49 -6.18 -7.01 8.41
C TYR A 49 -7.29 -7.80 7.70
N HIS A 50 -8.48 -7.86 8.27
CA HIS A 50 -9.67 -8.30 7.55
C HIS A 50 -10.92 -7.63 8.13
N PHE A 51 -11.98 -7.42 7.36
CA PHE A 51 -13.23 -6.96 7.97
C PHE A 51 -13.82 -8.03 8.90
N PRO A 52 -14.72 -7.68 9.83
CA PRO A 52 -15.45 -8.66 10.63
C PRO A 52 -16.12 -9.71 9.74
N GLU A 53 -15.68 -10.95 9.87
CA GLU A 53 -16.10 -12.07 9.02
C GLU A 53 -17.61 -12.33 9.14
N ASN A 54 -18.24 -12.68 8.01
CA ASN A 54 -19.65 -13.08 7.94
C ASN A 54 -20.61 -12.02 8.52
N ARG A 55 -20.34 -10.73 8.28
CA ARG A 55 -21.17 -9.61 8.73
C ARG A 55 -21.60 -8.72 7.58
N GLU A 56 -22.75 -8.07 7.74
CA GLU A 56 -23.10 -6.91 6.93
C GLU A 56 -22.52 -5.65 7.57
N ILE A 57 -21.83 -4.84 6.78
CA ILE A 57 -21.29 -3.55 7.22
C ILE A 57 -21.90 -2.41 6.40
N PRO A 58 -22.11 -1.23 7.03
CA PRO A 58 -22.68 -0.09 6.35
C PRO A 58 -21.63 0.64 5.51
N PHE A 59 -21.98 0.96 4.27
CA PHE A 59 -21.24 1.81 3.35
C PHE A 59 -21.97 3.13 3.22
N PHE A 60 -21.23 4.23 3.31
CA PHE A 60 -21.81 5.57 3.27
C PHE A 60 -21.37 6.34 2.04
N ARG A 61 -22.33 7.02 1.40
CA ARG A 61 -22.10 7.93 0.29
C ARG A 61 -23.01 9.14 0.42
N LEU A 62 -22.46 10.34 0.58
CA LEU A 62 -23.25 11.59 0.66
C LEU A 62 -24.41 11.51 1.67
N GLY A 63 -24.23 10.78 2.78
CA GLY A 63 -25.24 10.56 3.81
C GLY A 63 -26.26 9.45 3.51
N GLU A 64 -26.21 8.82 2.34
CA GLU A 64 -26.92 7.59 2.02
C GLU A 64 -26.14 6.37 2.51
N ARG A 65 -26.85 5.30 2.90
CA ARG A 65 -26.26 4.04 3.35
C ARG A 65 -26.66 2.89 2.45
N GLU A 66 -25.69 2.06 2.08
CA GLU A 66 -25.90 0.72 1.51
C GLU A 66 -25.28 -0.32 2.44
N MET A 67 -25.93 -1.47 2.62
CA MET A 67 -25.35 -2.57 3.37
C MET A 67 -24.59 -3.48 2.42
N GLY A 68 -23.39 -3.87 2.80
CA GLY A 68 -22.57 -4.80 2.03
C GLY A 68 -22.11 -5.97 2.88
N LYS A 69 -22.00 -7.15 2.26
CA LYS A 69 -21.70 -8.40 2.95
C LYS A 69 -20.20 -8.71 2.94
N ILE A 70 -19.65 -8.93 4.11
CA ILE A 70 -18.27 -9.39 4.31
C ILE A 70 -18.29 -10.91 4.48
N GLY A 71 -17.48 -11.60 3.67
CA GLY A 71 -17.38 -13.05 3.68
C GLY A 71 -16.52 -13.60 4.83
N GLU A 72 -16.25 -14.90 4.77
CA GLU A 72 -15.49 -15.63 5.80
C GLU A 72 -14.01 -15.22 5.88
N TRP A 73 -13.46 -14.59 4.83
CA TRP A 73 -12.06 -14.13 4.80
C TRP A 73 -11.93 -12.63 5.14
N GLY A 74 -13.01 -12.03 5.63
CA GLY A 74 -13.10 -10.60 5.89
C GLY A 74 -12.84 -9.71 4.66
N ILE A 75 -13.14 -10.25 3.47
CA ILE A 75 -13.14 -9.52 2.21
C ILE A 75 -14.58 -9.31 1.73
N ARG A 76 -14.72 -8.43 0.73
CA ARG A 76 -15.97 -8.10 0.10
C ARG A 76 -16.60 -9.32 -0.60
N GLU A 77 -17.85 -9.67 -0.28
CA GLU A 77 -18.58 -10.73 -0.98
C GLU A 77 -19.28 -10.20 -2.24
N GLY A 78 -18.62 -10.34 -3.39
CA GLY A 78 -19.16 -9.93 -4.67
C GLY A 78 -20.25 -10.85 -5.22
N SER A 79 -20.85 -10.44 -6.34
CA SER A 79 -21.76 -11.31 -7.10
C SER A 79 -21.02 -12.59 -7.54
N PHE A 80 -21.53 -13.76 -7.14
CA PHE A 80 -20.92 -15.04 -7.47
C PHE A 80 -21.43 -15.61 -8.80
N LYS A 81 -20.50 -16.04 -9.65
CA LYS A 81 -20.75 -16.70 -10.93
C LYS A 81 -20.20 -18.13 -10.94
N PRO A 82 -21.05 -19.15 -10.76
CA PRO A 82 -20.59 -20.54 -10.74
C PRO A 82 -19.98 -20.98 -12.08
N GLU A 83 -20.51 -20.48 -13.19
CA GLU A 83 -20.11 -20.83 -14.56
C GLU A 83 -19.17 -19.80 -15.20
N ALA A 84 -18.37 -19.08 -14.40
CA ALA A 84 -17.43 -18.10 -14.92
C ALA A 84 -16.34 -18.74 -15.79
N LYS A 85 -16.10 -18.20 -16.99
CA LYS A 85 -15.04 -18.67 -17.92
C LYS A 85 -13.63 -18.32 -17.46
N CYS A 86 -13.53 -17.35 -16.56
CA CYS A 86 -12.30 -16.74 -16.07
C CYS A 86 -12.52 -16.33 -14.62
N LYS A 87 -11.50 -16.45 -13.78
CA LYS A 87 -11.59 -16.09 -12.37
C LYS A 87 -10.38 -15.25 -11.96
N TYR A 88 -10.62 -14.07 -11.43
CA TYR A 88 -9.60 -13.08 -11.14
C TYR A 88 -9.70 -12.60 -9.69
N LEU A 89 -8.53 -12.43 -9.07
CA LEU A 89 -8.41 -11.83 -7.74
C LEU A 89 -7.89 -10.40 -7.88
N SER A 90 -8.56 -9.44 -7.26
CA SER A 90 -8.09 -8.05 -7.15
C SER A 90 -7.50 -7.82 -5.76
N LEU A 91 -6.22 -7.46 -5.68
CA LEU A 91 -5.53 -7.02 -4.47
C LEU A 91 -5.32 -5.52 -4.54
N GLY A 92 -5.40 -4.84 -3.40
CA GLY A 92 -5.15 -3.40 -3.30
C GLY A 92 -5.71 -2.80 -2.00
N ASP A 93 -5.81 -1.49 -1.99
CA ASP A 93 -6.17 -0.69 -0.82
C ASP A 93 -7.65 -0.23 -0.81
N SER A 94 -7.92 0.97 -0.26
CA SER A 94 -9.24 1.60 -0.23
C SER A 94 -9.79 1.92 -1.62
N GLN A 95 -8.94 2.21 -2.60
CA GLN A 95 -9.37 2.48 -3.98
C GLN A 95 -9.89 1.20 -4.64
N THR A 96 -9.19 0.09 -4.40
CA THR A 96 -9.60 -1.24 -4.89
C THR A 96 -10.87 -1.71 -4.22
N PHE A 97 -10.96 -1.52 -2.90
CA PHE A 97 -12.15 -1.84 -2.12
C PHE A 97 -13.39 -1.06 -2.60
N GLY A 98 -13.20 0.17 -3.06
CA GLY A 98 -14.27 1.10 -3.43
C GLY A 98 -14.80 1.89 -2.22
N SER A 99 -13.90 2.45 -1.40
CA SER A 99 -14.30 3.33 -0.29
C SER A 99 -15.15 4.50 -0.78
N GLY A 100 -16.33 4.70 -0.18
CA GLY A 100 -17.30 5.72 -0.60
C GLY A 100 -18.09 5.36 -1.86
N ILE A 101 -17.86 4.19 -2.44
CA ILE A 101 -18.58 3.68 -3.61
C ILE A 101 -19.59 2.63 -3.20
N PHE A 102 -20.80 2.76 -3.74
CA PHE A 102 -21.86 1.77 -3.59
C PHE A 102 -21.48 0.42 -4.18
N TRP A 103 -22.05 -0.64 -3.62
CA TRP A 103 -21.65 -2.01 -3.84
C TRP A 103 -21.66 -2.41 -5.30
N ARG A 104 -22.81 -2.20 -5.93
CA ARG A 104 -23.07 -2.47 -7.34
C ARG A 104 -22.23 -1.63 -8.32
N ASP A 105 -21.66 -0.54 -7.81
CA ASP A 105 -20.99 0.50 -8.59
C ASP A 105 -19.45 0.36 -8.51
N THR A 106 -18.91 -0.57 -7.71
CA THR A 106 -17.47 -0.89 -7.73
C THR A 106 -17.06 -1.55 -9.05
N PHE A 107 -15.80 -1.38 -9.46
CA PHE A 107 -15.37 -1.86 -10.78
C PHE A 107 -15.44 -3.38 -10.86
N SER A 108 -15.16 -4.08 -9.74
CA SER A 108 -15.28 -5.53 -9.64
C SER A 108 -16.73 -5.99 -9.87
N GLU A 109 -17.72 -5.30 -9.29
CA GLU A 109 -19.13 -5.66 -9.47
C GLU A 109 -19.65 -5.27 -10.86
N ILE A 110 -19.17 -4.17 -11.43
CA ILE A 110 -19.43 -3.82 -12.83
C ILE A 110 -18.89 -4.92 -13.75
N LEU A 111 -17.64 -5.37 -13.53
CA LEU A 111 -17.00 -6.42 -14.31
C LEU A 111 -17.70 -7.76 -14.15
N ASN A 112 -18.08 -8.12 -12.92
CA ASN A 112 -18.90 -9.30 -12.65
C ASN A 112 -20.19 -9.22 -13.45
N ARG A 113 -20.93 -8.12 -13.43
CA ARG A 113 -22.20 -8.03 -14.18
C ARG A 113 -22.02 -8.07 -15.70
N GLU A 114 -20.96 -7.46 -16.23
CA GLU A 114 -20.82 -7.15 -17.67
C GLU A 114 -19.84 -8.06 -18.42
N THR A 115 -19.24 -9.05 -17.76
CA THR A 115 -18.31 -10.01 -18.37
C THR A 115 -18.67 -11.44 -17.98
N GLU A 116 -18.11 -12.43 -18.67
CA GLU A 116 -18.22 -13.85 -18.30
C GLU A 116 -17.20 -14.28 -17.24
N CYS A 117 -16.45 -13.32 -16.67
CA CYS A 117 -15.46 -13.58 -15.63
C CYS A 117 -16.02 -13.33 -14.22
N GLN A 118 -15.45 -14.05 -13.25
CA GLN A 118 -15.57 -13.75 -11.83
C GLN A 118 -14.40 -12.86 -11.40
N TRP A 119 -14.70 -11.76 -10.74
CA TRP A 119 -13.78 -10.86 -10.09
C TRP A 119 -14.05 -10.89 -8.59
N THR A 120 -13.05 -11.34 -7.82
CA THR A 120 -13.07 -11.31 -6.36
C THR A 120 -12.31 -10.08 -5.90
N ASN A 121 -12.99 -9.17 -5.20
CA ASN A 121 -12.39 -7.97 -4.66
C ASN A 121 -11.87 -8.23 -3.24
N ALA A 122 -10.56 -8.38 -3.13
CA ALA A 122 -9.84 -8.51 -1.87
C ALA A 122 -9.10 -7.21 -1.52
N GLY A 123 -9.52 -6.08 -2.09
CA GLY A 123 -9.03 -4.76 -1.71
C GLY A 123 -9.50 -4.41 -0.30
N ILE A 124 -8.65 -3.74 0.47
CA ILE A 124 -8.95 -3.39 1.85
C ILE A 124 -8.40 -2.00 2.20
N PRO A 125 -9.21 -1.09 2.79
CA PRO A 125 -8.74 0.24 3.16
C PRO A 125 -7.51 0.24 4.07
N GLY A 126 -6.49 1.04 3.69
CA GLY A 126 -5.26 1.21 4.44
C GLY A 126 -4.25 0.06 4.32
N PHE A 127 -4.46 -0.88 3.39
CA PHE A 127 -3.47 -1.91 3.09
C PHE A 127 -2.24 -1.33 2.43
N THR A 128 -1.09 -1.87 2.83
CA THR A 128 0.13 -1.82 2.02
C THR A 128 0.33 -3.15 1.32
N LEU A 129 1.28 -3.20 0.38
CA LEU A 129 1.60 -4.43 -0.35
C LEU A 129 1.97 -5.61 0.57
N GLU A 130 2.57 -5.36 1.74
CA GLU A 130 2.79 -6.40 2.75
C GLU A 130 1.49 -7.05 3.24
N ASN A 131 0.45 -6.24 3.47
CA ASN A 131 -0.85 -6.73 3.90
C ASN A 131 -1.54 -7.49 2.77
N GLU A 132 -1.48 -6.98 1.55
CA GLU A 132 -2.04 -7.63 0.37
C GLU A 132 -1.39 -8.98 0.10
N PHE A 133 -0.06 -9.07 0.23
CA PHE A 133 0.66 -10.32 0.10
C PHE A 133 0.27 -11.31 1.22
N SER A 134 0.15 -10.84 2.47
CA SER A 134 -0.31 -11.70 3.55
C SER A 134 -1.75 -12.17 3.34
N LEU A 135 -2.63 -11.34 2.78
CA LEU A 135 -4.02 -11.71 2.48
C LEU A 135 -4.07 -12.75 1.34
N TYR A 136 -3.28 -12.54 0.29
CA TYR A 136 -3.11 -13.51 -0.79
C TYR A 136 -2.71 -14.89 -0.25
N GLU A 137 -1.70 -14.97 0.61
CA GLU A 137 -1.25 -16.23 1.20
C GLU A 137 -2.36 -16.94 2.00
N THR A 138 -3.25 -16.17 2.64
CA THR A 138 -4.39 -16.70 3.41
C THR A 138 -5.49 -17.26 2.51
N ILE A 139 -5.84 -16.56 1.42
CA ILE A 139 -7.07 -16.88 0.66
C ILE A 139 -6.82 -17.74 -0.57
N LYS A 140 -5.59 -17.84 -1.07
CA LYS A 140 -5.26 -18.50 -2.34
C LYS A 140 -5.66 -19.97 -2.46
N SER A 141 -5.78 -20.70 -1.35
CA SER A 141 -6.21 -22.11 -1.34
C SER A 141 -7.72 -22.25 -1.24
N ASN A 142 -8.41 -21.19 -0.85
CA ASN A 142 -9.85 -21.20 -0.54
C ASN A 142 -10.67 -20.54 -1.65
N ILE A 143 -10.06 -19.64 -2.42
CA ILE A 143 -10.70 -18.93 -3.53
C ILE A 143 -10.07 -19.36 -4.84
N SER A 144 -10.90 -19.81 -5.79
CA SER A 144 -10.47 -20.19 -7.13
C SER A 144 -10.28 -18.94 -8.00
N PHE A 145 -9.05 -18.73 -8.49
CA PHE A 145 -8.70 -17.70 -9.48
C PHE A 145 -7.50 -18.16 -10.30
N ASP A 146 -7.30 -17.59 -11.48
CA ASP A 146 -6.21 -17.92 -12.42
C ASP A 146 -5.20 -16.78 -12.54
N ARG A 147 -5.64 -15.55 -12.30
CA ARG A 147 -4.83 -14.33 -12.40
C ARG A 147 -5.11 -13.40 -11.23
N VAL A 148 -4.05 -12.75 -10.76
CA VAL A 148 -4.06 -11.74 -9.70
C VAL A 148 -3.84 -10.38 -10.34
N TYR A 149 -4.76 -9.45 -10.14
CA TYR A 149 -4.61 -8.05 -10.46
C TYR A 149 -4.22 -7.30 -9.20
N LEU A 150 -2.97 -6.84 -9.15
CA LEU A 150 -2.45 -6.00 -8.09
C LEU A 150 -2.68 -4.54 -8.47
N PHE A 151 -3.62 -3.89 -7.79
CA PHE A 151 -3.88 -2.46 -7.94
C PHE A 151 -2.95 -1.68 -7.03
N ILE A 152 -1.97 -1.03 -7.64
CA ILE A 152 -0.95 -0.23 -6.98
C ILE A 152 -1.45 1.20 -6.97
N TYR A 153 -1.66 1.78 -5.79
CA TYR A 153 -1.96 3.20 -5.67
C TYR A 153 -0.67 3.98 -5.44
N GLY A 154 -0.62 5.23 -5.92
CA GLY A 154 0.64 5.98 -5.88
C GLY A 154 1.17 6.25 -4.47
N ASN A 155 0.32 6.20 -3.43
CA ASN A 155 0.75 6.36 -2.04
C ASN A 155 1.27 5.09 -1.37
N ASP A 156 1.20 3.91 -2.01
CA ASP A 156 1.67 2.64 -1.44
C ASP A 156 3.10 2.77 -0.91
N ILE A 157 3.97 3.46 -1.65
CA ILE A 157 5.37 3.67 -1.27
C ILE A 157 5.49 4.52 0.00
N TYR A 158 4.62 5.53 0.15
CA TYR A 158 4.59 6.35 1.35
C TYR A 158 4.12 5.53 2.56
N GLU A 159 3.06 4.73 2.40
CA GLU A 159 2.46 3.93 3.47
C GLU A 159 3.32 2.75 3.93
N THR A 160 4.11 2.15 3.02
CA THR A 160 5.16 1.17 3.38
C THR A 160 6.20 1.77 4.33
N GLY A 161 6.37 3.10 4.28
CA GLY A 161 7.22 3.87 5.17
C GLY A 161 6.73 4.00 6.60
N ASP A 162 7.42 4.85 7.36
CA ASP A 162 7.10 5.11 8.77
C ASP A 162 6.26 6.39 8.86
N THR A 163 4.96 6.25 8.64
CA THR A 163 3.99 7.36 8.65
C THR A 163 3.96 8.08 10.01
N PRO A 164 3.51 9.36 10.07
CA PRO A 164 3.44 10.12 11.32
C PRO A 164 2.70 9.40 12.46
N ASP A 165 1.58 8.74 12.14
CA ASP A 165 0.80 7.97 13.12
C ASP A 165 1.57 6.75 13.64
N TYR A 166 2.27 6.03 12.76
CA TYR A 166 3.14 4.94 13.16
C TYR A 166 4.31 5.42 14.02
N LEU A 167 4.95 6.54 13.66
CA LEU A 167 6.04 7.12 14.45
C LEU A 167 5.56 7.54 15.85
N HIS A 168 4.34 8.08 15.95
CA HIS A 168 3.71 8.38 17.24
C HIS A 168 3.45 7.11 18.06
N TYR A 169 3.03 6.02 17.42
CA TYR A 169 2.90 4.72 18.06
C TYR A 169 4.25 4.20 18.58
N VAL A 170 5.32 4.28 17.77
CA VAL A 170 6.67 3.84 18.14
C VAL A 170 7.23 4.62 19.33
N LYS A 171 7.00 5.94 19.38
CA LYS A 171 7.46 6.79 20.50
C LYS A 171 6.88 6.38 21.86
N LYS A 172 5.73 5.71 21.88
CA LYS A 172 5.06 5.24 23.10
C LYS A 172 5.48 3.84 23.54
N GLN A 173 6.37 3.18 22.79
CA GLN A 173 6.83 1.83 23.11
C GLN A 173 7.84 1.82 24.26
N THR A 174 7.99 0.66 24.88
CA THR A 174 8.88 0.44 26.02
C THR A 174 10.36 0.61 25.63
N TRP A 175 11.21 0.97 26.62
CA TRP A 175 12.63 1.24 26.40
C TRP A 175 13.39 0.06 25.76
N TYR A 176 13.02 -1.18 26.06
CA TYR A 176 13.71 -2.35 25.49
C TYR A 176 13.41 -2.51 23.99
N LEU A 177 12.23 -2.08 23.51
CA LEU A 177 11.93 -2.03 22.07
C LEU A 177 12.75 -0.95 21.36
N GLN A 178 13.13 0.12 22.05
CA GLN A 178 14.05 1.12 21.50
C GLN A 178 15.47 0.56 21.37
N VAL A 179 15.94 -0.21 22.36
CA VAL A 179 17.22 -0.94 22.28
C VAL A 179 17.20 -1.96 21.13
N LEU A 180 16.11 -2.71 20.98
CA LEU A 180 15.96 -3.66 19.87
C LEU A 180 15.89 -2.93 18.52
N SER A 181 15.22 -1.77 18.43
CA SER A 181 15.20 -0.96 17.20
C SER A 181 16.58 -0.45 16.80
N PHE A 182 17.49 -0.27 17.77
CA PHE A 182 18.87 0.09 17.50
C PHE A 182 19.69 -1.10 16.96
N LEU A 183 19.51 -2.29 17.54
CA LEU A 183 20.25 -3.51 17.16
C LEU A 183 19.71 -4.17 15.88
N PHE A 184 18.38 -4.19 15.74
CA PHE A 184 17.60 -4.86 14.70
C PHE A 184 16.51 -3.91 14.15
N PRO A 185 16.90 -2.83 13.45
CA PRO A 185 15.97 -1.79 13.01
C PRO A 185 14.82 -2.31 12.14
N GLU A 186 15.09 -3.10 11.09
CA GLU A 186 14.04 -3.57 10.18
C GLU A 186 13.12 -4.58 10.85
N GLN A 187 13.66 -5.52 11.61
CA GLN A 187 12.84 -6.56 12.23
C GLN A 187 12.01 -6.01 13.39
N THR A 188 12.58 -5.12 14.19
CA THR A 188 11.80 -4.43 15.22
C THR A 188 10.73 -3.55 14.58
N ARG A 189 11.05 -2.86 13.47
CA ARG A 189 10.07 -2.07 12.70
C ARG A 189 8.91 -2.94 12.20
N LEU A 190 9.18 -4.08 11.56
CA LEU A 190 8.16 -5.02 11.08
C LEU A 190 7.29 -5.55 12.22
N TYR A 191 7.90 -5.95 13.35
CA TYR A 191 7.17 -6.36 14.54
C TYR A 191 6.24 -5.25 15.06
N LEU A 192 6.77 -4.03 15.20
CA LEU A 192 6.00 -2.88 15.67
C LEU A 192 4.91 -2.45 14.68
N LYS A 193 5.16 -2.53 13.38
CA LYS A 193 4.15 -2.28 12.34
C LYS A 193 3.02 -3.29 12.46
N SER A 194 3.34 -4.58 12.58
CA SER A 194 2.33 -5.62 12.77
C SER A 194 1.46 -5.34 14.02
N LYS A 195 2.09 -4.97 15.14
CA LYS A 195 1.36 -4.58 16.36
C LYS A 195 0.54 -3.31 16.19
N TYR A 196 1.06 -2.30 15.51
CA TYR A 196 0.33 -1.09 15.17
C TYR A 196 -0.93 -1.42 14.36
N PHE A 197 -0.81 -2.19 13.28
CA PHE A 197 -1.96 -2.60 12.46
C PHE A 197 -2.99 -3.41 13.25
N GLN A 198 -2.58 -4.30 14.15
CA GLN A 198 -3.49 -5.01 15.06
C GLN A 198 -4.30 -4.05 15.95
N THR A 199 -3.70 -2.93 16.38
CA THR A 199 -4.43 -1.91 17.17
C THR A 199 -5.41 -1.12 16.30
N ILE A 200 -5.05 -0.80 15.06
CA ILE A 200 -5.93 -0.12 14.10
C ILE A 200 -7.12 -1.01 13.74
N GLN A 201 -6.88 -2.29 13.44
CA GLN A 201 -7.90 -3.33 13.23
C GLN A 201 -8.94 -3.29 14.34
N LYS A 202 -8.51 -3.48 15.60
CA LYS A 202 -9.41 -3.52 16.75
C LYS A 202 -10.21 -2.23 16.92
N ARG A 203 -9.57 -1.07 16.72
CA ARG A 203 -10.25 0.23 16.80
C ARG A 203 -11.33 0.35 15.74
N MET A 204 -11.02 -0.07 14.52
CA MET A 204 -11.96 0.03 13.43
C MET A 204 -13.13 -0.95 13.57
N GLU A 205 -12.92 -2.17 14.07
CA GLU A 205 -14.01 -3.09 14.41
C GLU A 205 -14.99 -2.46 15.41
N LEU A 206 -14.47 -1.79 16.44
CA LEU A 206 -15.28 -1.07 17.43
C LEU A 206 -16.03 0.12 16.78
N GLU A 207 -15.38 0.86 15.87
CA GLU A 207 -16.04 1.95 15.15
C GLU A 207 -17.12 1.45 14.19
N LEU A 208 -16.88 0.36 13.45
CA LEU A 208 -17.90 -0.27 12.60
C LEU A 208 -19.10 -0.76 13.41
N GLU A 209 -18.85 -1.37 14.58
CA GLU A 209 -19.91 -1.77 15.49
C GLU A 209 -20.68 -0.57 16.07
N ARG A 210 -19.98 0.52 16.38
CA ARG A 210 -20.62 1.76 16.84
C ARG A 210 -21.49 2.35 15.74
N VAL A 211 -20.96 2.48 14.53
CA VAL A 211 -21.63 3.11 13.38
C VAL A 211 -22.81 2.28 12.87
N SER A 212 -22.73 0.95 12.91
CA SER A 212 -23.85 0.08 12.51
C SER A 212 -25.09 0.25 13.39
N LYS A 213 -24.91 0.69 14.64
CA LYS A 213 -25.99 0.93 15.62
C LYS A 213 -26.56 2.35 15.58
N LEU A 214 -25.93 3.29 14.87
CA LEU A 214 -26.38 4.69 14.83
C LEU A 214 -27.58 4.87 13.90
N GLU A 215 -28.59 5.62 14.36
CA GLU A 215 -29.65 6.11 13.49
C GLU A 215 -29.10 7.18 12.54
N ILE A 216 -29.31 6.99 11.24
CA ILE A 216 -28.82 7.90 10.21
C ILE A 216 -29.64 9.18 10.24
N LYS A 217 -29.04 10.25 10.73
CA LYS A 217 -29.56 11.59 10.48
C LYS A 217 -29.13 12.01 9.08
N LYS A 218 -30.10 12.25 8.18
CA LYS A 218 -29.83 12.88 6.88
C LYS A 218 -29.05 14.17 7.13
N GLN A 219 -27.82 14.22 6.66
CA GLN A 219 -26.99 15.41 6.74
C GLN A 219 -27.64 16.47 5.85
N LYS A 220 -28.05 17.60 6.43
CA LYS A 220 -28.50 18.75 5.64
C LYS A 220 -27.30 19.21 4.82
N SER A 221 -27.41 19.21 3.49
CA SER A 221 -26.37 19.75 2.62
C SER A 221 -26.14 21.21 2.99
N SER A 222 -24.95 21.55 3.49
CA SER A 222 -24.59 22.94 3.66
C SER A 222 -24.33 23.53 2.27
N ASN A 223 -25.07 24.59 1.93
CA ASN A 223 -24.83 25.41 0.74
C ASN A 223 -23.60 26.32 0.95
N THR A 224 -22.48 25.76 1.38
CA THR A 224 -21.21 26.50 1.43
C THR A 224 -20.64 26.56 0.02
N THR A 225 -20.59 27.77 -0.53
CA THR A 225 -20.19 28.11 -1.91
C THR A 225 -18.67 28.14 -2.12
N LYS A 226 -17.87 27.79 -1.11
CA LYS A 226 -16.40 27.76 -1.21
C LYS A 226 -15.89 26.43 -0.68
N GLU A 227 -15.24 25.65 -1.54
CA GLU A 227 -14.54 24.42 -1.13
C GLU A 227 -13.31 24.82 -0.30
N GLU A 228 -13.27 24.41 0.96
CA GLU A 228 -12.19 24.79 1.89
C GLU A 228 -11.00 23.82 1.85
N PHE A 229 -11.13 22.70 1.13
CA PHE A 229 -10.13 21.63 1.01
C PHE A 229 -9.52 21.23 2.36
N ILE A 230 -10.36 21.14 3.40
CA ILE A 230 -9.95 20.89 4.80
C ILE A 230 -9.16 19.58 4.92
N THR A 231 -9.62 18.55 4.23
CA THR A 231 -8.96 17.23 4.17
C THR A 231 -7.55 17.34 3.62
N LEU A 232 -7.35 18.08 2.53
CA LEU A 232 -6.04 18.28 1.90
C LEU A 232 -5.09 19.11 2.78
N ARG A 233 -5.60 20.16 3.43
CA ARG A 233 -4.83 20.96 4.39
C ARG A 233 -4.41 20.14 5.61
N THR A 234 -5.29 19.24 6.05
CA THR A 234 -4.99 18.29 7.15
C THR A 234 -3.89 17.33 6.71
N LEU A 235 -3.98 16.77 5.50
CA LEU A 235 -2.93 15.93 4.93
C LEU A 235 -1.58 16.67 4.90
N TYR A 236 -1.53 17.92 4.43
CA TYR A 236 -0.30 18.72 4.43
C TYR A 236 0.28 18.92 5.83
N THR A 237 -0.58 19.19 6.81
CA THR A 237 -0.14 19.43 8.20
C THR A 237 0.47 18.17 8.81
N LEU A 238 -0.05 17.00 8.46
CA LEU A 238 0.46 15.71 8.95
C LEU A 238 1.69 15.23 8.17
N SER A 239 1.68 15.45 6.85
CA SER A 239 2.56 14.80 5.88
C SER A 239 2.92 15.76 4.73
N PRO A 240 3.72 16.82 4.97
CA PRO A 240 4.06 17.81 3.94
C PRO A 240 4.88 17.22 2.79
N ASP A 241 5.53 16.07 3.02
CA ASP A 241 6.33 15.32 2.06
C ASP A 241 5.56 14.18 1.37
N TYR A 242 4.24 14.08 1.54
CA TYR A 242 3.41 12.98 1.04
C TYR A 242 3.70 12.64 -0.43
N PHE A 243 3.56 13.60 -1.36
CA PHE A 243 3.75 13.34 -2.78
C PHE A 243 5.19 12.99 -3.15
N SER A 244 6.18 13.68 -2.59
CA SER A 244 7.60 13.32 -2.79
C SER A 244 7.93 11.94 -2.23
N GLY A 245 7.38 11.59 -1.06
CA GLY A 245 7.53 10.28 -0.42
C GLY A 245 6.76 9.16 -1.12
N SER A 246 5.88 9.50 -2.06
CA SER A 246 5.15 8.57 -2.94
C SER A 246 5.82 8.39 -4.30
N LEU A 247 6.23 9.49 -4.95
CA LEU A 247 6.58 9.52 -6.38
C LEU A 247 8.08 9.62 -6.68
N ASP A 248 8.91 10.10 -5.73
CA ASP A 248 10.37 10.22 -5.90
C ASP A 248 11.09 9.03 -5.25
N THR A 249 11.21 7.94 -6.02
CA THR A 249 11.87 6.71 -5.58
C THR A 249 13.40 6.78 -5.60
N LYS A 250 13.99 7.88 -6.08
CA LYS A 250 15.45 8.04 -6.20
C LYS A 250 16.05 8.75 -5.00
N THR A 251 15.28 9.62 -4.35
CA THR A 251 15.73 10.41 -3.21
C THR A 251 14.87 10.13 -1.97
N TYR A 252 13.71 10.77 -1.84
CA TYR A 252 12.87 10.77 -0.65
C TYR A 252 12.31 9.39 -0.32
N ALA A 253 11.73 8.71 -1.32
CA ALA A 253 11.04 7.45 -1.12
C ALA A 253 11.94 6.22 -1.27
N LYS A 254 13.24 6.39 -1.55
CA LYS A 254 14.15 5.30 -1.94
C LYS A 254 14.13 4.10 -1.00
N THR A 255 14.19 4.33 0.31
CA THR A 255 14.18 3.24 1.29
C THR A 255 12.84 2.50 1.31
N ASN A 256 11.72 3.23 1.25
CA ASN A 256 10.39 2.63 1.26
C ASN A 256 10.12 1.89 -0.05
N PHE A 257 10.55 2.46 -1.17
CA PHE A 257 10.48 1.80 -2.47
C PHE A 257 11.28 0.49 -2.48
N ASN A 258 12.49 0.48 -1.89
CA ASN A 258 13.28 -0.75 -1.75
C ASN A 258 12.60 -1.81 -0.87
N ARG A 259 11.86 -1.40 0.16
CA ARG A 259 11.03 -2.31 0.96
C ARG A 259 9.88 -2.85 0.13
N TRP A 260 9.12 -1.96 -0.51
CA TRP A 260 7.97 -2.31 -1.35
C TRP A 260 8.34 -3.25 -2.50
N ILE A 261 9.42 -2.96 -3.24
CA ILE A 261 9.87 -3.82 -4.36
C ILE A 261 10.31 -5.21 -3.92
N ARG A 262 10.88 -5.34 -2.71
CA ARG A 262 11.21 -6.65 -2.15
C ARG A 262 9.94 -7.49 -1.97
N ILE A 263 8.88 -6.89 -1.46
CA ILE A 263 7.59 -7.56 -1.26
C ILE A 263 6.91 -7.86 -2.60
N LEU A 264 6.95 -6.93 -3.57
CA LEU A 264 6.44 -7.19 -4.92
C LEU A 264 7.11 -8.40 -5.55
N ARG A 265 8.44 -8.51 -5.42
CA ARG A 265 9.20 -9.66 -5.91
C ARG A 265 8.81 -10.96 -5.21
N GLN A 266 8.58 -10.92 -3.90
CA GLN A 266 8.08 -12.08 -3.15
C GLN A 266 6.70 -12.51 -3.62
N LEU A 267 5.74 -11.56 -3.71
CA LEU A 267 4.40 -11.81 -4.22
C LEU A 267 4.44 -12.40 -5.64
N HIS A 268 5.20 -11.78 -6.55
CA HIS A 268 5.34 -12.27 -7.92
C HIS A 268 5.87 -13.70 -7.99
N ASN A 269 6.99 -13.98 -7.30
CA ASN A 269 7.56 -15.33 -7.26
C ASN A 269 6.56 -16.34 -6.70
N LYS A 270 5.76 -15.91 -5.72
CA LYS A 270 4.79 -16.77 -5.06
C LYS A 270 3.58 -17.06 -5.96
N VAL A 271 3.04 -16.05 -6.63
CA VAL A 271 1.98 -16.17 -7.64
C VAL A 271 2.40 -17.11 -8.77
N LEU A 272 3.65 -17.00 -9.25
CA LEU A 272 4.20 -17.92 -10.25
C LEU A 272 4.33 -19.36 -9.73
N ALA A 273 4.83 -19.54 -8.50
CA ALA A 273 4.94 -20.85 -7.87
C ALA A 273 3.57 -21.55 -7.73
N ASP A 274 2.53 -20.75 -7.50
CA ASP A 274 1.14 -21.21 -7.40
C ASP A 274 0.48 -21.38 -8.80
N LYS A 275 1.27 -21.27 -9.88
CA LYS A 275 0.88 -21.41 -11.30
C LYS A 275 -0.21 -20.42 -11.72
N LYS A 276 -0.09 -19.18 -11.24
CA LYS A 276 -0.98 -18.06 -11.55
C LYS A 276 -0.18 -16.96 -12.25
N GLU A 277 -0.90 -16.02 -12.84
CA GLU A 277 -0.31 -14.83 -13.45
C GLU A 277 -0.56 -13.59 -12.57
N LEU A 278 0.46 -12.75 -12.41
CA LEU A 278 0.33 -11.44 -11.77
C LEU A 278 0.20 -10.36 -12.85
N VAL A 279 -0.75 -9.45 -12.71
CA VAL A 279 -0.88 -8.23 -13.51
C VAL A 279 -0.84 -7.04 -12.59
N MET A 280 0.00 -6.06 -12.90
CA MET A 280 0.04 -4.79 -12.18
C MET A 280 -0.90 -3.79 -12.84
N VAL A 281 -1.74 -3.14 -12.04
CA VAL A 281 -2.61 -2.04 -12.47
C VAL A 281 -2.25 -0.82 -11.64
N TYR A 282 -1.77 0.24 -12.28
CA TYR A 282 -1.40 1.45 -11.56
C TYR A 282 -2.56 2.45 -11.53
N ILE A 283 -3.02 2.81 -10.34
CA ILE A 283 -3.92 3.94 -10.10
C ILE A 283 -3.07 5.16 -9.74
N PRO A 284 -3.06 6.22 -10.57
CA PRO A 284 -2.26 7.41 -10.29
C PRO A 284 -2.77 8.22 -9.11
N LEU A 285 -1.85 8.96 -8.47
CA LEU A 285 -2.25 10.06 -7.60
C LEU A 285 -2.92 11.16 -8.41
N ASP A 286 -3.81 11.90 -7.78
CA ASP A 286 -4.51 13.02 -8.40
C ASP A 286 -3.57 14.10 -8.95
N VAL A 287 -2.39 14.29 -8.34
CA VAL A 287 -1.32 15.15 -8.88
C VAL A 287 -0.72 14.69 -10.21
N GLU A 288 -0.94 13.44 -10.63
CA GLU A 288 -0.45 12.93 -11.90
C GLU A 288 -1.48 13.02 -13.04
N TYR A 289 -2.72 13.42 -12.73
CA TYR A 289 -3.78 13.43 -13.74
C TYR A 289 -4.78 14.60 -13.64
N ASP A 290 -4.96 15.26 -12.50
CA ASP A 290 -5.91 16.36 -12.33
C ASP A 290 -5.16 17.70 -12.17
N PRO A 291 -5.14 18.57 -13.19
CA PRO A 291 -4.47 19.87 -13.14
C PRO A 291 -5.02 20.80 -12.05
N THR A 292 -6.32 20.69 -11.76
CA THR A 292 -6.97 21.53 -10.76
C THR A 292 -6.49 21.13 -9.37
N ARG A 293 -6.47 19.83 -9.08
CA ARG A 293 -5.92 19.31 -7.82
C ARG A 293 -4.45 19.61 -7.67
N PHE A 294 -3.65 19.46 -8.73
CA PHE A 294 -2.24 19.83 -8.72
C PHE A 294 -2.02 21.27 -8.24
N GLN A 295 -2.75 22.23 -8.81
CA GLN A 295 -2.68 23.65 -8.42
C GLN A 295 -3.11 23.85 -6.96
N ILE A 296 -4.19 23.20 -6.53
CA ILE A 296 -4.66 23.28 -5.13
C ILE A 296 -3.58 22.79 -4.16
N TYR A 297 -2.89 21.68 -4.44
CA TYR A 297 -1.82 21.19 -3.58
C TYR A 297 -0.61 22.12 -3.57
N GLU A 298 -0.26 22.71 -4.71
CA GLU A 298 0.79 23.72 -4.80
C GLU A 298 0.46 24.95 -3.94
N GLU A 299 -0.78 25.45 -4.02
CA GLU A 299 -1.27 26.58 -3.20
C GLU A 299 -1.31 26.26 -1.70
N ILE A 300 -1.56 24.99 -1.33
CA ILE A 300 -1.51 24.53 0.06
C ILE A 300 -0.05 24.53 0.58
N GLY A 301 0.93 24.31 -0.31
CA GLY A 301 2.36 24.36 0.00
C GLY A 301 3.09 23.02 -0.11
N PHE A 302 2.49 22.00 -0.73
CA PHE A 302 3.20 20.75 -1.03
C PHE A 302 4.39 20.99 -1.97
N VAL A 303 5.44 20.19 -1.82
CA VAL A 303 6.55 20.18 -2.77
C VAL A 303 6.11 19.46 -4.04
N MET A 304 5.86 20.22 -5.10
CA MET A 304 5.33 19.71 -6.37
C MET A 304 6.43 19.58 -7.43
N ASN A 305 6.31 18.57 -8.28
CA ASN A 305 7.09 18.46 -9.51
C ASN A 305 6.16 18.59 -10.71
N SER A 306 6.33 19.63 -11.52
CA SER A 306 5.50 19.91 -12.69
C SER A 306 5.51 18.80 -13.74
N ASN A 307 6.52 17.92 -13.71
CA ASN A 307 6.58 16.78 -14.61
C ASN A 307 5.58 15.68 -14.27
N TRP A 308 5.08 15.58 -13.03
CA TRP A 308 4.17 14.48 -12.64
C TRP A 308 2.89 14.41 -13.46
N ILE A 309 2.36 15.57 -13.88
CA ILE A 309 1.14 15.63 -14.67
C ILE A 309 1.37 15.36 -16.17
N HIS A 310 2.59 15.60 -16.67
CA HIS A 310 2.91 15.55 -18.09
C HIS A 310 3.74 14.33 -18.50
N SER A 311 4.52 13.76 -17.58
CA SER A 311 5.50 12.70 -17.86
C SER A 311 5.53 11.65 -16.76
N ASP A 312 6.46 10.71 -16.88
CA ASP A 312 6.66 9.67 -15.89
C ASP A 312 7.34 10.25 -14.64
N SER A 313 6.79 9.92 -13.46
CA SER A 313 7.49 10.06 -12.19
C SER A 313 8.60 9.01 -12.08
N ASP A 314 9.48 9.13 -11.08
CA ASP A 314 10.49 8.11 -10.82
C ASP A 314 9.83 6.78 -10.46
N PHE A 315 8.74 6.83 -9.67
CA PHE A 315 7.98 5.63 -9.33
C PHE A 315 7.47 4.89 -10.55
N ILE A 316 6.88 5.60 -11.50
CA ILE A 316 6.37 5.01 -12.73
C ILE A 316 7.49 4.44 -13.60
N THR A 317 8.58 5.18 -13.72
CA THR A 317 9.76 4.73 -14.46
C THR A 317 10.25 3.40 -13.90
N ASP A 318 10.24 3.27 -12.57
CA ASP A 318 10.62 2.05 -11.88
C ASP A 318 9.58 0.92 -12.05
N LEU A 319 8.27 1.20 -11.94
CA LEU A 319 7.22 0.20 -12.20
C LEU A 319 7.33 -0.37 -13.62
N LYS A 320 7.55 0.48 -14.63
CA LYS A 320 7.78 0.07 -16.03
C LYS A 320 9.08 -0.73 -16.18
N ALA A 321 10.12 -0.40 -15.42
CA ALA A 321 11.37 -1.18 -15.43
C ALA A 321 11.17 -2.57 -14.84
N ILE A 322 10.48 -2.69 -13.71
CA ILE A 322 10.20 -3.96 -13.04
C ILE A 322 9.25 -4.83 -13.86
N SER A 323 8.21 -4.23 -14.44
CA SER A 323 7.30 -4.90 -15.38
C SER A 323 8.08 -5.59 -16.50
N ARG A 324 9.03 -4.88 -17.12
CA ARG A 324 9.91 -5.43 -18.17
C ARG A 324 10.88 -6.48 -17.63
N GLU A 325 11.53 -6.21 -16.49
CA GLU A 325 12.49 -7.13 -15.85
C GLU A 325 11.86 -8.50 -15.53
N LYS A 326 10.62 -8.49 -15.03
CA LYS A 326 9.91 -9.68 -14.55
C LYS A 326 8.87 -10.21 -15.53
N ASN A 327 8.71 -9.57 -16.68
CA ASN A 327 7.65 -9.86 -17.65
C ASN A 327 6.25 -9.88 -17.00
N ILE A 328 5.99 -8.91 -16.12
CA ILE A 328 4.70 -8.72 -15.46
C ILE A 328 3.87 -7.78 -16.32
N PRO A 329 2.69 -8.18 -16.85
CA PRO A 329 1.81 -7.26 -17.57
C PRO A 329 1.48 -6.04 -16.72
N PHE A 330 1.53 -4.87 -17.34
CA PHE A 330 1.33 -3.58 -16.68
C PHE A 330 0.24 -2.77 -17.38
N ILE A 331 -0.75 -2.33 -16.61
CA ILE A 331 -1.83 -1.45 -17.04
C ILE A 331 -1.64 -0.10 -16.35
N ASP A 332 -1.17 0.90 -17.09
CA ASP A 332 -0.97 2.26 -16.60
C ASP A 332 -2.26 3.08 -16.77
N LEU A 333 -3.02 3.29 -15.69
CA LEU A 333 -4.29 4.02 -15.79
C LEU A 333 -4.09 5.53 -16.05
N ARG A 334 -2.88 6.07 -15.91
CA ARG A 334 -2.60 7.49 -16.27
C ARG A 334 -2.90 7.79 -17.72
N GLU A 335 -2.67 6.83 -18.61
CA GLU A 335 -2.96 6.98 -20.05
C GLU A 335 -4.43 7.31 -20.31
N TYR A 336 -5.32 6.94 -19.38
CA TYR A 336 -6.77 7.11 -19.49
C TYR A 336 -7.32 8.19 -18.56
N MET A 337 -6.63 8.49 -17.46
CA MET A 337 -7.08 9.44 -16.43
C MET A 337 -6.51 10.84 -16.61
N ARG A 338 -5.37 11.01 -17.30
CA ARG A 338 -4.72 12.32 -17.46
C ARG A 338 -5.68 13.39 -17.99
N TYR A 339 -5.60 14.55 -17.35
CA TYR A 339 -6.40 15.75 -17.59
C TYR A 339 -7.90 15.61 -17.30
N ARG A 340 -8.28 14.65 -16.45
CA ARG A 340 -9.66 14.48 -15.95
C ARG A 340 -9.75 15.01 -14.53
N SER A 341 -10.70 15.91 -14.28
CA SER A 341 -10.98 16.47 -12.94
C SER A 341 -12.29 15.97 -12.33
N ASP A 342 -12.91 14.97 -12.95
CA ASP A 342 -14.23 14.43 -12.60
C ASP A 342 -14.16 12.99 -12.07
N LEU A 343 -12.98 12.55 -11.62
CA LEU A 343 -12.70 11.16 -11.23
C LEU A 343 -12.67 10.92 -9.72
N LEU A 344 -12.69 11.99 -8.92
CA LEU A 344 -12.63 11.93 -7.46
C LEU A 344 -13.99 12.22 -6.83
N GLN A 345 -14.17 11.71 -5.62
CA GLN A 345 -15.22 12.16 -4.74
C GLN A 345 -14.94 13.61 -4.29
N LYS A 346 -16.01 14.36 -4.03
CA LYS A 346 -15.90 15.77 -3.65
C LYS A 346 -15.11 15.91 -2.34
N GLU A 347 -14.07 16.75 -2.34
CA GLU A 347 -13.18 16.99 -1.18
C GLU A 347 -12.41 15.75 -0.65
N ASP A 348 -12.36 14.66 -1.42
CA ASP A 348 -11.66 13.43 -1.05
C ASP A 348 -10.63 13.04 -2.14
N ILE A 349 -9.69 12.16 -1.79
CA ILE A 349 -8.71 11.51 -2.65
C ILE A 349 -9.23 10.18 -3.24
N HIS A 350 -10.36 9.68 -2.75
CA HIS A 350 -10.97 8.45 -3.24
C HIS A 350 -11.64 8.64 -4.61
N LEU A 351 -11.50 7.63 -5.46
CA LEU A 351 -12.16 7.55 -6.75
C LEU A 351 -13.68 7.61 -6.61
N ASN A 352 -14.37 8.20 -7.59
CA ASN A 352 -15.82 8.20 -7.69
C ASN A 352 -16.34 7.10 -8.65
N GLU A 353 -17.65 7.05 -8.88
CA GLU A 353 -18.29 6.09 -9.78
C GLU A 353 -17.86 6.25 -11.24
N THR A 354 -17.57 7.47 -11.68
CA THR A 354 -17.07 7.75 -13.04
C THR A 354 -15.72 7.08 -13.25
N ALA A 355 -14.79 7.24 -12.31
CA ALA A 355 -13.49 6.57 -12.36
C ALA A 355 -13.62 5.05 -12.27
N THR A 356 -14.49 4.57 -11.39
CA THR A 356 -14.75 3.14 -11.23
C THR A 356 -15.29 2.51 -12.52
N ARG A 357 -16.22 3.19 -13.20
CA ARG A 357 -16.72 2.81 -14.52
C ARG A 357 -15.63 2.83 -15.58
N LEU A 358 -14.77 3.85 -15.57
CA LEU A 358 -13.63 3.96 -16.48
C LEU A 358 -12.67 2.77 -16.33
N ILE A 359 -12.27 2.44 -15.10
CA ILE A 359 -11.42 1.28 -14.78
C ILE A 359 -12.05 -0.01 -15.31
N ALA A 360 -13.33 -0.24 -15.02
CA ALA A 360 -14.04 -1.42 -15.52
C ALA A 360 -14.03 -1.50 -17.06
N ASN A 361 -14.22 -0.36 -17.75
CA ASN A 361 -14.18 -0.32 -19.22
C ASN A 361 -12.79 -0.64 -19.78
N ILE A 362 -11.72 -0.11 -19.17
CA ILE A 362 -10.34 -0.40 -19.57
C ILE A 362 -10.04 -1.89 -19.38
N LEU A 363 -10.37 -2.46 -18.22
CA LEU A 363 -10.15 -3.87 -17.94
C LEU A 363 -10.93 -4.77 -18.91
N LYS A 364 -12.20 -4.45 -19.20
CA LYS A 364 -12.98 -5.17 -20.24
C LYS A 364 -12.30 -5.17 -21.60
N GLN A 365 -11.72 -4.05 -22.02
CA GLN A 365 -11.00 -3.98 -23.30
C GLN A 365 -9.76 -4.86 -23.30
N LYS A 366 -8.97 -4.82 -22.21
CA LYS A 366 -7.76 -5.65 -22.07
C LYS A 366 -8.07 -7.15 -21.97
N LEU A 367 -9.26 -7.53 -21.47
CA LEU A 367 -9.74 -8.92 -21.49
C LEU A 367 -10.07 -9.44 -22.90
N ARG A 368 -10.40 -8.57 -23.86
CA ARG A 368 -10.75 -8.98 -25.24
C ARG A 368 -9.55 -9.15 -26.16
N ILE A 369 -8.39 -8.64 -25.74
CA ILE A 369 -7.14 -8.64 -26.53
C ILE A 369 -6.28 -9.86 -26.20
N ASN A 370 -6.57 -10.56 -25.10
CA ASN A 370 -5.99 -11.85 -24.73
C ASN A 370 -7.00 -12.96 -25.02
#